data_AF-A0A1S3K285-F1
#
_entry.id   AF-A0A1S3K285-F1
#
_cell.length_a   1.000
_cell.length_b   1.000
_cell.length_c   1.000
_cell.angle_alpha   90.00
_cell.angle_beta   90.00
_cell.angle_gamma   90.00
#
_symmetry.space_group_name_H-M   'P 1'
#
loop_
_entity.id
_entity.type
_entity.pdbx_description
1 polymer ?
#
loop_
_entity_poly.entity_id
_entity_poly.type
_entity_poly.pdbx_seq_one_letter_code
_entity_poly.pdbx_strand_id
1 'polypeptide(L)'
;MAFVNIAIWKPEQVAEWLKGLDDAMLPYYHFFLNESIDGKHLMSLTYDDLDRIGITKIGHQEMILEATNLLASLHYSLESEHLQSLALKLGGKARLVHNHLRMNISLRSSVNGSVHPDYLPTDVLSDISHVVTTLKTMVSWLDR
;
A
#
# COMPACT_ATOMS: atom_id res chain seq x y z
N MET A 1 -0.48 -7.57 16.20
CA MET A 1 0.02 -7.54 14.81
C MET A 1 1.47 -7.09 14.86
N ALA A 2 2.40 -7.89 14.34
CA ALA A 2 3.82 -7.58 14.39
C ALA A 2 4.14 -6.48 13.37
N PHE A 3 4.75 -5.40 13.82
CA PHE A 3 5.26 -4.33 12.95
C PHE A 3 6.54 -4.84 12.29
N VAL A 4 6.48 -5.20 11.01
CA VAL A 4 7.66 -5.67 10.27
C VAL A 4 8.35 -4.47 9.64
N ASN A 5 9.34 -3.93 10.34
CA ASN A 5 10.24 -2.92 9.78
C ASN A 5 11.42 -3.64 9.11
N ILE A 6 11.45 -3.66 7.78
CA ILE A 6 12.49 -4.35 7.02
C ILE A 6 13.80 -3.58 7.03
N ALA A 7 13.77 -2.24 7.09
CA ALA A 7 14.96 -1.39 7.07
C ALA A 7 15.90 -1.60 8.28
N ILE A 8 15.47 -2.32 9.32
CA ILE A 8 16.28 -2.68 10.50
C ILE A 8 16.72 -4.15 10.52
N TRP A 9 16.40 -4.92 9.48
CA TRP A 9 16.81 -6.32 9.42
C TRP A 9 18.32 -6.45 9.33
N LYS A 10 18.87 -7.33 10.16
CA LYS A 10 20.27 -7.72 10.10
C LYS A 10 20.50 -8.71 8.95
N PRO A 11 21.75 -8.85 8.46
CA PRO A 11 22.07 -9.80 7.39
C PRO A 11 21.60 -11.23 7.66
N GLU A 12 21.64 -11.69 8.91
CA GLU A 12 21.15 -13.03 9.27
C GLU A 12 19.64 -13.17 9.05
N GLN A 13 18.88 -12.11 9.34
CA GLN A 13 17.42 -12.12 9.15
C GLN A 13 17.05 -12.09 7.67
N VAL A 14 17.81 -11.34 6.86
CA VAL A 14 17.65 -11.31 5.41
C VAL A 14 17.97 -12.68 4.81
N ALA A 15 19.07 -13.31 5.25
CA ALA A 15 19.45 -14.63 4.78
C ALA A 15 18.43 -15.72 5.19
N GLU A 16 17.88 -15.64 6.41
CA GLU A 16 16.78 -16.54 6.81
C GLU A 16 15.50 -16.30 6.01
N TRP A 17 15.16 -15.04 5.70
CA TRP A 17 14.03 -14.72 4.82
C TRP A 17 14.20 -15.34 3.42
N LEU A 18 15.41 -15.28 2.86
CA LEU A 18 15.73 -15.84 1.56
C LEU A 18 15.45 -17.36 1.50
N LYS A 19 15.77 -18.10 2.57
CA LYS A 19 15.46 -19.54 2.69
C LYS A 19 13.96 -19.83 2.63
N GLY A 20 13.12 -18.88 3.06
CA GLY A 20 11.67 -19.02 3.08
C GLY A 20 11.00 -18.78 1.72
N LEU A 21 11.73 -18.37 0.69
CA LEU A 21 11.16 -18.11 -0.64
C LEU A 21 10.92 -19.41 -1.42
N ASP A 22 11.96 -20.24 -1.56
CA ASP A 22 11.95 -21.50 -2.29
C ASP A 22 13.22 -22.31 -1.94
N ASP A 23 13.15 -23.65 -2.04
CA ASP A 23 14.33 -24.52 -1.83
C ASP A 23 15.47 -24.19 -2.80
N ALA A 24 15.17 -23.65 -3.99
CA ALA A 24 16.14 -23.19 -4.96
C ALA A 24 17.01 -22.01 -4.48
N MET A 25 16.58 -21.29 -3.43
CA MET A 25 17.33 -20.16 -2.86
C MET A 25 18.34 -20.57 -1.77
N LEU A 26 18.22 -21.78 -1.22
CA LEU A 26 19.12 -22.29 -0.18
C LEU A 26 20.62 -22.16 -0.50
N PRO A 27 21.09 -22.40 -1.75
CA PRO A 27 22.50 -22.24 -2.10
C PRO A 27 23.04 -20.81 -1.94
N TYR A 28 22.17 -19.80 -2.00
CA TYR A 28 22.55 -18.39 -1.94
C TYR A 28 22.58 -17.80 -0.53
N TYR A 29 22.20 -18.60 0.48
CA TYR A 29 22.19 -18.18 1.87
C TYR A 29 23.52 -17.57 2.32
N HIS A 30 24.63 -18.26 2.02
CA HIS A 30 25.96 -17.78 2.37
C HIS A 30 26.41 -16.59 1.52
N PHE A 31 25.83 -16.39 0.33
CA PHE A 31 26.19 -15.28 -0.54
C PHE A 31 25.68 -13.98 0.09
N PHE A 32 24.43 -13.97 0.55
CA PHE A 32 23.82 -12.85 1.27
C PHE A 32 24.53 -12.55 2.60
N LEU A 33 24.93 -13.58 3.35
CA LEU A 33 25.68 -13.39 4.60
C LEU A 33 27.08 -12.82 4.37
N ASN A 34 27.84 -13.38 3.41
CA ASN A 34 29.20 -12.96 3.13
C ASN A 34 29.25 -11.51 2.64
N GLU A 35 28.28 -11.12 1.81
CA GLU A 35 28.14 -9.75 1.31
C GLU A 35 27.40 -8.83 2.30
N SER A 36 27.04 -9.33 3.48
CA SER A 36 26.40 -8.58 4.56
C SER A 36 25.16 -7.80 4.10
N ILE A 37 24.33 -8.42 3.26
CA ILE A 37 23.10 -7.80 2.73
C ILE A 37 22.10 -7.61 3.88
N ASP A 38 22.02 -6.38 4.38
CA ASP A 38 21.04 -5.99 5.39
C ASP A 38 19.69 -5.59 4.77
N GLY A 39 18.70 -5.28 5.61
CA GLY A 39 17.36 -4.94 5.14
C GLY A 39 17.28 -3.70 4.25
N LYS A 40 18.20 -2.73 4.39
CA LYS A 40 18.23 -1.54 3.53
C LYS A 40 18.74 -1.90 2.15
N HIS A 41 19.82 -2.69 2.08
CA HIS A 41 20.34 -3.19 0.81
C HIS A 41 19.33 -4.09 0.11
N LEU A 42 18.64 -4.96 0.87
CA LEU A 42 17.57 -5.80 0.34
C LEU A 42 16.49 -4.96 -0.36
N MET A 43 16.04 -3.86 0.25
CA MET A 43 14.99 -3.01 -0.31
C MET A 43 15.40 -2.26 -1.60
N SER A 44 16.70 -2.15 -1.89
CA SER A 44 17.23 -1.50 -3.09
C SER A 44 17.96 -2.46 -4.02
N LEU A 45 17.75 -3.76 -3.88
CA LEU A 45 18.46 -4.79 -4.63
C LEU A 45 18.17 -4.66 -6.13
N THR A 46 19.20 -4.81 -6.96
CA THR A 46 19.09 -4.79 -8.42
C THR A 46 19.58 -6.10 -9.05
N TYR A 47 19.31 -6.29 -10.34
CA TYR A 47 19.89 -7.40 -11.11
C TYR A 47 21.41 -7.36 -11.08
N ASP A 48 22.02 -6.18 -11.23
CA ASP A 48 23.48 -6.01 -11.21
C ASP A 48 24.10 -6.38 -9.85
N ASP A 49 23.41 -6.06 -8.75
CA ASP A 49 23.85 -6.47 -7.42
C ASP A 49 23.79 -8.00 -7.25
N LEU A 50 22.72 -8.64 -7.75
CA LEU A 50 22.57 -10.09 -7.72
C LEU A 50 23.65 -10.80 -8.55
N ASP A 51 23.95 -10.28 -9.74
CA ASP A 51 25.05 -10.77 -10.57
C ASP A 51 26.39 -10.63 -9.85
N ARG A 52 26.65 -9.49 -9.20
CA ARG A 52 27.90 -9.24 -8.46
C ARG A 52 28.12 -10.24 -7.32
N ILE A 53 27.05 -10.64 -6.63
CA ILE A 53 27.13 -11.62 -5.54
C ILE A 53 27.06 -13.09 -6.03
N GLY A 54 27.04 -13.31 -7.36
CA GLY A 54 27.13 -14.64 -7.97
C GLY A 54 25.79 -15.32 -8.28
N ILE A 55 24.68 -14.58 -8.25
CA ILE A 55 23.34 -15.07 -8.57
C ILE A 55 23.00 -14.64 -9.99
N THR A 56 23.37 -15.45 -10.98
CA THR A 56 23.27 -15.10 -12.42
C THR A 56 22.10 -15.76 -13.14
N LYS A 57 21.39 -16.67 -12.49
CA LYS A 57 20.20 -17.32 -13.07
C LYS A 57 19.04 -16.33 -13.07
N ILE A 58 18.60 -15.90 -14.26
CA ILE A 58 17.52 -14.93 -14.44
C ILE A 58 16.28 -15.28 -13.61
N GLY A 59 15.78 -16.53 -13.69
CA GLY A 59 14.59 -16.92 -12.93
C GLY A 59 14.77 -16.85 -11.40
N HIS A 60 15.99 -17.04 -10.89
CA HIS A 60 16.28 -16.88 -9.46
C HIS A 60 16.35 -15.38 -9.09
N GLN A 61 16.92 -14.56 -9.97
CA GLN A 61 16.94 -13.11 -9.77
C GLN A 61 15.53 -12.54 -9.75
N GLU A 62 14.67 -12.93 -10.70
CA GLU A 62 13.27 -12.53 -10.76
C GLU A 62 12.52 -12.91 -9.49
N MET A 63 12.68 -14.15 -9.01
CA MET A 63 12.04 -14.61 -7.78
C MET A 63 12.45 -13.77 -6.56
N ILE A 64 13.74 -13.49 -6.40
CA ILE A 64 14.24 -12.66 -5.30
C ILE A 64 13.71 -11.22 -5.42
N LEU A 65 13.78 -10.62 -6.61
CA LEU A 65 13.36 -9.23 -6.82
C LEU A 65 11.84 -9.06 -6.70
N GLU A 66 11.05 -10.02 -7.16
CA GLU A 66 9.60 -10.03 -6.96
C GLU A 66 9.24 -10.13 -5.48
N ALA A 67 9.87 -11.06 -4.75
CA ALA A 67 9.67 -11.18 -3.31
C ALA A 67 10.10 -9.90 -2.56
N THR A 68 11.21 -9.28 -2.95
CA THR A 68 11.67 -7.98 -2.43
C THR A 68 10.65 -6.87 -2.70
N ASN A 69 10.07 -6.80 -3.90
CA ASN A 69 9.03 -5.82 -4.23
C ASN A 69 7.77 -6.01 -3.38
N LEU A 70 7.35 -7.26 -3.16
CA LEU A 70 6.25 -7.57 -2.25
C LEU A 70 6.56 -7.15 -0.80
N LEU A 71 7.79 -7.41 -0.35
CA LEU A 71 8.26 -7.02 0.97
C LEU A 71 8.29 -5.49 1.15
N ALA A 72 8.74 -4.76 0.12
CA ALA A 72 8.71 -3.30 0.10
C ALA A 72 7.27 -2.76 0.09
N SER A 73 6.36 -3.37 -0.69
CA SER A 73 4.93 -3.03 -0.67
C SER A 73 4.34 -3.19 0.73
N LEU A 74 4.70 -4.26 1.44
CA LEU A 74 4.28 -4.48 2.82
C LEU A 74 4.83 -3.41 3.76
N HIS A 75 6.14 -3.10 3.66
CA HIS A 75 6.79 -2.06 4.47
C HIS A 75 6.08 -0.70 4.36
N TYR A 76 5.87 -0.24 3.12
CA TYR A 76 5.29 1.08 2.87
C TYR A 76 3.77 1.12 3.05
N SER A 77 3.06 0.01 2.76
CA SER A 77 1.62 -0.08 3.02
C SER A 77 1.31 -0.01 4.51
N LEU A 78 2.19 -0.53 5.36
CA LEU A 78 2.06 -0.46 6.83
C LEU A 78 2.37 0.92 7.38
N GLU A 79 3.35 1.65 6.84
CA GLU A 79 3.63 3.03 7.29
C GLU A 79 2.58 4.05 6.81
N SER A 80 1.96 3.81 5.66
CA SER A 80 1.07 4.77 4.99
C SER A 80 -0.41 4.67 5.40
N GLU A 81 -0.97 3.46 5.50
CA GLU A 81 -2.42 3.29 5.64
C GLU A 81 -2.80 2.14 6.61
N HIS A 82 -3.04 2.49 7.86
CA HIS A 82 -3.68 1.60 8.83
C HIS A 82 -5.21 1.70 8.66
N LEU A 83 -5.95 0.59 8.84
CA LEU A 83 -7.41 0.56 8.79
C LEU A 83 -8.07 1.69 9.61
N GLN A 84 -7.48 2.05 10.74
CA GLN A 84 -7.94 3.16 11.57
C GLN A 84 -7.86 4.52 10.85
N SER A 85 -6.77 4.81 10.13
CA SER A 85 -6.63 6.07 9.38
C SER A 85 -7.56 6.09 8.17
N LEU A 86 -7.75 4.96 7.50
CA LEU A 86 -8.71 4.80 6.40
C LEU A 86 -10.16 4.99 6.87
N ALA A 87 -10.54 4.34 7.96
CA ALA A 87 -11.86 4.48 8.56
C ALA A 87 -12.13 5.93 9.02
N LEU A 88 -11.13 6.60 9.62
CA LEU A 88 -11.24 7.99 10.02
C LEU A 88 -11.41 8.92 8.80
N LYS A 89 -10.61 8.74 7.75
CA LYS A 89 -10.72 9.49 6.49
C LYS A 89 -12.10 9.28 5.85
N LEU A 90 -12.57 8.04 5.76
CA LEU A 90 -13.88 7.69 5.20
C LEU A 90 -15.02 8.33 6.01
N GLY A 91 -14.99 8.20 7.33
CA GLY A 91 -15.99 8.81 8.22
C GLY A 91 -15.97 10.34 8.18
N GLY A 92 -14.81 10.97 7.97
CA GLY A 92 -14.71 12.41 7.72
C GLY A 92 -15.37 12.83 6.40
N LYS A 93 -15.03 12.16 5.30
CA LYS A 93 -15.57 12.46 3.96
C LYS A 93 -17.08 12.20 3.88
N ALA A 94 -17.58 11.11 4.46
CA ALA A 94 -19.00 10.81 4.50
C ALA A 94 -19.81 11.87 5.26
N ARG A 95 -19.26 12.40 6.37
CA ARG A 95 -19.88 13.50 7.12
C ARG A 95 -19.91 14.81 6.32
N LEU A 96 -18.86 15.12 5.58
CA LEU A 96 -18.81 16.29 4.69
C LEU A 96 -19.89 16.20 3.61
N VAL A 97 -19.98 15.07 2.90
CA VAL A 97 -21.05 14.81 1.91
C VAL A 97 -22.43 14.96 2.53
N HIS A 98 -22.67 14.35 3.68
CA HIS A 98 -23.94 14.46 4.39
C HIS A 98 -24.30 15.91 4.71
N ASN A 99 -23.34 16.71 5.18
CA ASN A 99 -23.55 18.11 5.50
C ASN A 99 -23.83 18.96 4.25
N HIS A 100 -23.09 18.74 3.16
CA HIS A 100 -23.32 19.43 1.89
C HIS A 100 -24.69 19.11 1.30
N LEU A 101 -25.10 17.83 1.31
CA LEU A 101 -26.43 17.41 0.87
C LEU A 101 -27.54 18.02 1.72
N ARG A 102 -27.40 17.98 3.05
CA ARG A 102 -28.37 18.58 3.97
C ARG A 102 -28.52 20.08 3.77
N MET A 103 -27.41 20.79 3.56
CA MET A 103 -27.42 22.23 3.29
C MET A 103 -28.12 22.54 1.96
N ASN A 104 -27.83 21.77 0.91
CA ASN A 104 -28.47 21.92 -0.40
C ASN A 104 -29.99 21.72 -0.33
N ILE A 105 -30.43 20.65 0.36
CA ILE A 105 -31.86 20.36 0.57
C ILE A 105 -32.53 21.48 1.37
N SER A 106 -31.90 21.98 2.44
CA SER A 106 -32.42 23.08 3.27
C SER A 106 -32.62 24.37 2.48
N LEU A 107 -31.62 24.75 1.66
CA LEU A 107 -31.71 25.91 0.77
C LEU A 107 -32.83 25.76 -0.27
N ARG A 108 -33.04 24.54 -0.78
CA ARG A 108 -34.13 24.21 -1.71
C ARG A 108 -35.52 24.35 -1.06
N SER A 109 -35.66 23.96 0.20
CA SER A 109 -36.93 24.10 0.94
C SER A 109 -37.28 25.53 1.35
N SER A 110 -36.31 26.45 1.37
CA SER A 110 -36.53 27.87 1.67
C SER A 110 -37.01 28.67 0.45
N VAL A 111 -36.61 28.25 -0.76
CA VAL A 111 -36.96 28.92 -2.03
C VAL A 111 -38.15 28.19 -2.67
N ASN A 112 -39.36 28.41 -2.16
CA ASN A 112 -40.58 27.90 -2.78
C ASN A 112 -40.75 28.46 -4.21
N GLY A 113 -40.73 27.57 -5.22
CA GLY A 113 -41.52 27.77 -6.45
C GLY A 113 -40.81 27.67 -7.80
N SER A 114 -39.48 27.56 -7.89
CA SER A 114 -38.82 27.34 -9.19
C SER A 114 -38.14 25.99 -9.26
N VAL A 115 -38.67 25.12 -10.12
CA VAL A 115 -38.06 23.85 -10.52
C VAL A 115 -36.84 24.19 -11.37
N HIS A 116 -35.70 24.45 -10.73
CA HIS A 116 -34.42 24.39 -11.42
C HIS A 116 -34.00 22.92 -11.59
N PRO A 117 -33.46 22.56 -12.77
CA PRO A 117 -33.32 21.17 -13.22
C PRO A 117 -32.36 20.37 -12.33
N ASP A 118 -32.49 19.04 -12.40
CA ASP A 118 -31.90 17.96 -11.58
C ASP A 118 -30.35 17.91 -11.48
N TYR A 119 -29.68 19.04 -11.28
CA TYR A 119 -28.23 19.12 -11.25
C TYR A 119 -27.74 19.21 -9.81
N LEU A 120 -27.17 18.10 -9.32
CA LEU A 120 -26.38 18.06 -8.10
C LEU A 120 -25.13 18.97 -8.30
N PRO A 121 -24.74 19.82 -7.33
CA PRO A 121 -23.54 20.62 -7.49
C PRO A 121 -22.32 19.74 -7.74
N THR A 122 -21.45 20.18 -8.64
CA THR A 122 -20.22 19.47 -9.00
C THR A 122 -19.34 19.17 -7.78
N ASP A 123 -19.36 20.03 -6.77
CA ASP A 123 -18.63 19.84 -5.51
C ASP A 123 -19.13 18.62 -4.73
N VAL A 124 -20.44 18.39 -4.70
CA VAL A 124 -21.05 17.21 -4.05
C VAL A 124 -20.70 15.93 -4.81
N LEU A 125 -20.72 15.98 -6.15
CA LEU A 125 -20.32 14.86 -6.99
C LEU A 125 -18.83 14.52 -6.80
N SER A 126 -17.98 15.55 -6.67
CA SER A 126 -16.57 15.38 -6.32
C SER A 126 -16.43 14.73 -4.95
N ASP A 127 -17.08 15.26 -3.91
CA ASP A 127 -17.01 14.71 -2.56
C ASP A 127 -17.46 13.23 -2.51
N ILE A 128 -18.51 12.87 -3.24
CA ILE A 128 -18.97 11.48 -3.40
C ILE A 128 -17.90 10.62 -4.08
N SER A 129 -17.28 11.11 -5.16
CA SER A 129 -16.18 10.42 -5.84
C SER A 129 -14.99 10.17 -4.91
N HIS A 130 -14.64 11.16 -4.09
CA HIS A 130 -13.61 11.03 -3.06
C HIS A 130 -13.99 10.00 -1.98
N VAL A 131 -15.26 9.91 -1.56
CA VAL A 131 -15.75 8.87 -0.65
C VAL A 131 -15.61 7.48 -1.28
N VAL A 132 -16.08 7.31 -2.53
CA VAL A 132 -16.03 6.03 -3.25
C VAL A 132 -14.58 5.57 -3.44
N THR A 133 -13.67 6.49 -3.77
CA THR A 133 -12.24 6.18 -3.91
C THR A 133 -11.65 5.70 -2.57
N THR A 134 -11.95 6.41 -1.48
CA THR A 134 -11.50 6.03 -0.13
C THR A 134 -12.05 4.67 0.31
N LEU A 135 -13.32 4.39 -0.03
CA LEU A 135 -13.97 3.11 0.23
C LEU A 135 -13.29 1.97 -0.54
N LYS A 136 -13.00 2.15 -1.83
CA LYS A 136 -12.30 1.14 -2.65
C LYS A 136 -10.93 0.80 -2.05
N THR A 137 -10.17 1.80 -1.61
CA THR A 137 -8.90 1.59 -0.92
C THR A 137 -9.07 0.79 0.36
N MET A 138 -10.07 1.14 1.18
CA MET A 138 -10.36 0.41 2.42
C MET A 138 -10.81 -1.04 2.18
N VAL A 139 -11.61 -1.29 1.14
CA VAL A 139 -12.01 -2.66 0.74
C VAL A 139 -10.80 -3.45 0.26
N SER A 140 -9.94 -2.88 -0.59
CA SER A 140 -8.70 -3.56 -1.02
C SER A 140 -7.74 -3.87 0.13
N TRP A 141 -7.81 -3.08 1.22
CA TRP A 141 -7.04 -3.35 2.42
C TRP A 141 -7.60 -4.53 3.22
N LEU A 142 -8.93 -4.69 3.26
CA LEU A 142 -9.61 -5.79 3.95
C LEU A 142 -9.59 -7.12 3.17
N ASP A 143 -9.38 -7.06 1.85
CA ASP A 143 -9.32 -8.23 0.97
C ASP A 143 -7.93 -8.91 0.95
N ARG A 144 -6.93 -8.28 1.58
CA ARG A 144 -5.59 -8.84 1.82
C ARG A 144 -5.58 -9.81 2.98
#